data_AF-A0A7W7DWR8-F1
#
_entry.id   AF-A0A7W7DWR8-F1
#
_cell.length_a   1.000
_cell.length_b   1.000
_cell.length_c   1.000
_cell.angle_alpha   90.00
_cell.angle_beta   90.00
_cell.angle_gamma   90.00
#
_symmetry.space_group_name_H-M   'P 1'
#
loop_
_entity.id
_entity.type
_entity.pdbx_description
1 polymer ?
#
loop_
_entity_poly.entity_id
_entity_poly.type
_entity_poly.pdbx_seq_one_letter_code
_entity_poly.pdbx_strand_id
1 'polypeptide(L)'
;MSQETIAETLQPVRDRPAADLPGADFDPHDRPGGLPARMEPKLLVDALLDGVPGPRLAVPAEAVPFPEGHADPRARGPARDVVSPR
;
A
#
# COMPACT_ATOMS: atom_id res chain seq x y z
N MET A 1 -12.13 -56.34 -29.12
CA MET A 1 -12.18 -54.96 -29.63
C MET A 1 -12.64 -54.07 -28.48
N SER A 2 -11.73 -53.68 -27.59
CA SER A 2 -12.04 -52.81 -26.43
C SER A 2 -11.57 -51.40 -26.75
N GLN A 3 -12.51 -50.46 -26.76
CA GLN A 3 -12.22 -49.04 -26.77
C GLN A 3 -11.98 -48.61 -25.33
N GLU A 4 -10.77 -48.16 -25.03
CA GLU A 4 -10.52 -47.38 -23.82
C GLU A 4 -10.20 -45.96 -24.27
N THR A 5 -11.22 -45.10 -24.21
CA THR A 5 -11.10 -43.66 -24.40
C THR A 5 -10.32 -43.12 -23.21
N ILE A 6 -9.03 -42.89 -23.42
CA ILE A 6 -8.16 -42.18 -22.49
C ILE A 6 -8.64 -40.72 -22.48
N ALA A 7 -9.47 -40.37 -21.49
CA ALA A 7 -9.72 -38.98 -21.15
C ALA A 7 -8.44 -38.43 -20.51
N GLU A 8 -7.48 -38.05 -21.35
CA GLU A 8 -6.34 -37.25 -20.93
C GLU A 8 -6.89 -35.90 -20.43
N THR A 9 -7.04 -35.79 -19.12
CA THR A 9 -7.38 -34.54 -18.46
C THR A 9 -6.15 -33.66 -18.48
N LEU A 10 -5.95 -32.96 -19.60
CA LEU A 10 -5.02 -31.84 -19.67
C LEU A 10 -5.36 -30.89 -18.52
N GLN A 11 -4.42 -30.76 -17.58
CA GLN A 11 -4.55 -29.84 -16.46
C GLN A 11 -4.93 -28.46 -17.01
N PRO A 12 -5.90 -27.73 -16.41
CA PRO A 12 -6.29 -26.43 -16.91
C PRO A 12 -5.07 -25.52 -16.89
N VAL A 13 -4.52 -25.26 -18.08
CA VAL A 13 -3.43 -24.30 -18.28
C VAL A 13 -3.95 -22.99 -17.74
N ARG A 14 -3.35 -22.51 -16.65
CA ARG A 14 -3.62 -21.16 -16.17
C ARG A 14 -3.04 -20.22 -17.21
N ASP A 15 -3.92 -19.57 -17.97
CA ASP A 15 -3.56 -18.46 -18.85
C ASP A 15 -2.87 -17.40 -17.98
N ARG A 16 -1.55 -17.43 -17.97
CA ARG A 16 -0.74 -16.41 -17.30
C ARG A 16 -0.79 -15.21 -18.22
N PRO A 17 -1.32 -14.04 -17.79
CA PRO A 17 -1.23 -12.85 -18.62
C PRO A 17 0.24 -12.59 -18.92
N ALA A 18 0.55 -12.27 -20.18
CA ALA A 18 1.90 -12.14 -20.69
C ALA A 18 2.77 -11.29 -19.75
N ALA A 19 3.82 -11.91 -19.20
CA ALA A 19 4.81 -11.28 -18.33
C ALA A 19 5.61 -10.16 -19.03
N ASP A 20 5.39 -9.94 -20.32
CA ASP A 20 6.23 -9.09 -21.17
C ASP A 20 5.61 -7.71 -21.47
N LEU A 21 4.55 -7.31 -20.75
CA LEU A 21 4.10 -5.91 -20.77
C LEU A 21 5.04 -5.08 -19.87
N PRO A 22 5.75 -4.06 -20.41
CA PRO A 22 6.60 -3.21 -19.59
C PRO A 22 5.75 -2.49 -18.53
N GLY A 23 5.99 -2.81 -17.25
CA GLY A 23 5.23 -2.31 -16.10
C GLY A 23 4.19 -3.28 -15.53
N ALA A 24 4.04 -4.48 -16.10
CA ALA A 24 3.21 -5.55 -15.55
C ALA A 24 4.05 -6.65 -14.87
N ASP A 25 5.10 -6.25 -14.15
CA ASP A 25 5.86 -7.14 -13.28
C ASP A 25 4.99 -7.53 -12.09
N PHE A 26 4.22 -8.62 -12.24
CA PHE A 26 3.50 -9.22 -11.13
C PHE A 26 4.51 -10.02 -10.28
N ASP A 27 5.22 -9.34 -9.39
CA ASP A 27 5.90 -10.02 -8.28
C ASP A 27 4.81 -10.45 -7.27
N PRO A 28 4.62 -11.75 -7.02
CA PRO A 28 3.66 -12.24 -6.02
C PRO A 28 3.93 -11.74 -4.60
N HIS A 29 5.12 -11.18 -4.35
CA HIS A 29 5.50 -10.53 -3.09
C HIS A 29 5.25 -9.02 -3.08
N ASP A 30 4.97 -8.41 -4.23
CA ASP A 30 4.59 -7.00 -4.27
C ASP A 30 3.21 -6.81 -3.62
N ARG A 31 3.08 -5.74 -2.84
CA ARG A 31 1.83 -5.48 -2.14
C ARG A 31 0.81 -4.95 -3.15
N PRO A 32 -0.37 -5.58 -3.28
CA PRO A 32 -1.47 -4.95 -3.99
C PRO A 32 -1.80 -3.61 -3.33
N GLY A 33 -1.72 -2.53 -4.11
CA GLY A 33 -1.87 -1.16 -3.60
C GLY A 33 -0.57 -0.43 -3.26
N GLY A 34 0.61 -0.99 -3.57
CA GLY A 34 1.89 -0.32 -3.37
C GLY A 34 2.01 1.06 -4.05
N LEU A 35 1.58 1.16 -5.32
CA LEU A 35 1.56 2.43 -6.04
C LEU A 35 0.55 3.44 -5.46
N PRO A 36 -0.74 3.09 -5.21
CA PRO A 36 -1.68 3.95 -4.49
C PRO A 36 -1.16 4.42 -3.13
N ALA A 37 -0.65 3.52 -2.29
CA ALA A 37 -0.13 3.85 -0.96
C ALA A 37 1.06 4.81 -0.98
N ARG A 38 1.77 4.93 -2.11
CA ARG A 38 2.85 5.91 -2.33
C ARG A 38 2.34 7.23 -2.92
N MET A 39 1.23 7.22 -3.64
CA MET A 39 0.69 8.40 -4.32
C MET A 39 -0.21 9.22 -3.40
N GLU A 40 -1.06 8.56 -2.62
CA GLU A 40 -1.95 9.25 -1.67
C GLU A 40 -1.22 10.19 -0.69
N PRO A 41 -0.13 9.79 0.00
CA PRO A 41 0.56 10.69 0.90
C PRO A 41 1.24 11.85 0.16
N LYS A 42 1.71 11.66 -1.08
CA LYS A 42 2.29 12.75 -1.88
C LYS A 42 1.24 13.82 -2.15
N LEU A 43 0.10 13.41 -2.68
CA LEU A 43 -1.00 14.33 -2.98
C LEU A 43 -1.52 15.04 -1.73
N LEU A 44 -1.63 14.34 -0.61
CA LEU A 44 -2.07 14.92 0.65
C LEU A 44 -1.06 15.93 1.19
N VAL A 45 0.23 15.62 1.16
CA VAL A 45 1.29 16.54 1.61
C VAL A 45 1.36 17.77 0.72
N ASP A 46 1.30 17.61 -0.59
CA ASP A 46 1.32 18.74 -1.54
C ASP A 46 0.12 19.68 -1.29
N ALA A 47 -1.09 19.12 -1.20
CA ALA A 47 -2.29 19.90 -0.90
C ALA A 47 -2.24 20.59 0.48
N LEU A 48 -1.66 19.93 1.50
CA LEU A 48 -1.48 20.52 2.83
C LEU A 48 -0.51 21.70 2.80
N LEU A 49 0.61 21.57 2.08
CA LEU A 49 1.62 22.63 1.98
C LEU A 49 1.12 23.82 1.16
N ASP A 50 0.31 23.58 0.14
CA ASP A 50 -0.35 24.63 -0.64
C ASP A 50 -1.43 25.36 0.18
N GLY A 51 -2.17 24.63 1.03
CA GLY A 51 -3.27 25.18 1.83
C GLY A 51 -2.86 25.83 3.15
N VAL A 52 -1.76 25.38 3.79
CA VAL A 52 -1.34 25.83 5.12
C VAL A 52 0.12 26.32 5.06
N PRO A 53 0.35 27.65 5.03
CA PRO A 53 1.69 28.19 4.89
C PRO A 53 2.52 28.09 6.19
N GLY A 54 3.48 27.18 6.19
CA GLY A 54 4.44 26.99 7.29
C GLY A 54 3.87 26.22 8.47
N PRO A 55 3.39 24.98 8.26
CA PRO A 55 2.84 24.14 9.32
C PRO A 55 3.88 23.86 10.40
N ARG A 56 3.44 23.79 11.65
CA ARG A 56 4.29 23.49 12.81
C ARG A 56 3.62 22.49 13.73
N LEU A 57 4.42 21.81 14.55
CA LEU A 57 3.88 21.02 15.65
C LEU A 57 3.25 21.96 16.69
N ALA A 58 2.04 21.61 17.13
CA ALA A 58 1.30 22.25 18.21
C ALA A 58 1.99 22.06 19.58
N VAL A 59 2.84 21.02 19.68
CA VAL A 59 3.57 20.62 20.88
C VAL A 59 5.05 20.40 20.54
N PRO A 60 5.97 20.48 21.51
CA PRO A 60 7.35 20.04 21.32
C PRO A 60 7.43 18.60 20.80
N ALA A 61 8.46 18.26 20.03
CA ALA A 61 8.59 16.95 19.37
C ALA A 61 8.60 15.79 20.38
N GLU A 62 9.14 16.03 21.58
CA GLU A 62 9.24 15.07 22.68
C GLU A 62 7.88 14.81 23.34
N ALA A 63 6.92 15.72 23.17
CA ALA A 63 5.57 15.63 23.72
C ALA A 63 4.55 15.06 22.72
N VAL A 64 4.99 14.63 21.54
CA VAL A 64 4.12 13.96 20.56
C VAL A 64 3.68 12.60 21.12
N PRO A 65 2.37 12.33 21.24
CA PRO A 65 1.89 11.15 21.94
C PRO A 65 2.04 9.91 21.06
N PHE A 66 3.11 9.13 21.25
CA PHE A 66 3.26 7.81 20.63
C PHE A 66 2.80 6.75 21.62
N PRO A 67 1.62 6.13 21.42
CA PRO A 67 1.10 5.15 22.36
C PRO A 67 1.92 3.87 22.32
N GLU A 68 2.13 3.27 23.50
CA GLU A 68 2.61 1.89 23.62
C GLU A 68 1.47 0.95 23.22
N GLY A 69 1.44 0.59 21.94
CA GLY A 69 0.36 -0.18 21.34
C GLY A 69 -0.49 0.70 20.42
N HIS A 70 -0.29 0.54 19.12
CA HIS A 70 -1.20 1.03 18.10
C HIS A 70 -2.18 -0.09 17.73
N ALA A 71 -3.38 0.24 17.23
CA ALA A 71 -4.37 -0.76 16.83
C ALA A 71 -3.81 -1.77 15.82
N ASP A 72 -2.90 -1.30 14.95
CA ASP A 72 -1.97 -2.14 14.21
C ASP A 72 -0.60 -2.13 14.91
N PRO A 73 -0.15 -3.24 15.52
CA PRO A 73 1.14 -3.31 16.22
C PRO A 73 2.36 -3.14 15.29
N ARG A 74 2.18 -3.19 13.96
CA ARG A 74 3.22 -2.92 12.97
C ARG A 74 3.26 -1.45 12.53
N ALA A 75 2.19 -0.70 12.79
CA ALA A 75 2.13 0.72 12.51
C ALA A 75 2.72 1.50 13.70
N ARG A 76 3.62 2.43 13.39
CA ARG A 76 4.17 3.38 14.36
C ARG A 76 3.71 4.78 13.97
N GLY A 77 2.94 5.41 14.85
CA GLY A 77 2.40 6.74 14.60
C GLY A 77 1.89 7.41 15.88
N PRO A 78 1.67 8.73 15.85
CA PRO A 78 1.11 9.44 16.98
C PRO A 78 -0.36 9.04 17.17
N ALA A 79 -0.84 9.10 18.42
CA ALA A 79 -2.23 8.80 18.76
C ALA A 79 -3.24 9.80 18.16
N ARG A 80 -2.76 10.99 17.76
CA ARG A 80 -3.55 12.06 17.16
C ARG A 80 -2.67 12.97 16.31
N ASP A 81 -3.29 13.70 15.40
CA ASP A 81 -2.62 14.79 14.70
C ASP A 81 -2.29 15.92 15.68
N VAL A 82 -1.12 16.53 15.47
CA VAL A 82 -0.56 17.61 16.29
C VAL A 82 -0.02 18.74 15.42
N VAL A 83 -0.46 18.86 14.17
CA VAL A 83 -0.12 20.01 13.31
C VAL A 83 -1.02 21.21 13.65
N SER A 84 -0.42 22.38 13.79
CA SER A 84 -1.14 23.66 13.91
C SER A 84 -0.99 24.50 12.64
N PRO A 85 -2.10 25.08 12.12
CA PRO A 85 -2.00 26.21 11.21
C PRO A 85 -1.45 27.43 11.97
N ARG A 86 -0.86 28.37 11.23
CA ARG A 86 -0.47 29.66 11.81
C ARG A 86 -1.67 30.45 12.31
#